data_AF-A0A8J8EEJ2-F1
#
_entry.id   AF-A0A8J8EEJ2-F1
#
_cell.length_a   1.000
_cell.length_b   1.000
_cell.length_c   1.000
_cell.angle_alpha   90.00
_cell.angle_beta   90.00
_cell.angle_gamma   90.00
#
_symmetry.space_group_name_H-M   'P 1'
#
loop_
_entity.id
_entity.type
_entity.pdbx_description
1 polymer ?
#
loop_
_entity_poly.entity_id
_entity_poly.type
_entity_poly.pdbx_seq_one_letter_code
_entity_poly.pdbx_strand_id
1 'polypeptide(L)'
;MRSTWEYSARPPLRSSTPTLWRLRALRTYIDANVIYNFLFTTPLTARAREILTSEDELSISPISINEAVYVSFRKLARDKHGISNIYDVKKFLKTKEGSNLIETAFFMVLDLVEDAGIDVFPDESRAEIIKEVASLYRLLPSDATILATCILHGIPRIATFDSDFEGIDVIEVVK
;
A
#
# COMPACT_ATOMS: atom_id res chain seq x y z
N MET A 1 -9.01 -41.13 -45.25
CA MET A 1 -8.43 -39.79 -45.45
C MET A 1 -8.12 -39.21 -44.09
N ARG A 2 -6.82 -39.12 -43.75
CA ARG A 2 -6.32 -38.53 -42.49
C ARG A 2 -5.73 -37.16 -42.83
N SER A 3 -6.10 -36.14 -42.07
CA SER A 3 -5.59 -34.77 -42.19
C SER A 3 -4.44 -34.54 -41.21
N THR A 4 -3.24 -34.32 -41.75
CA THR A 4 -2.02 -33.88 -41.03
C THR A 4 -1.44 -32.68 -41.79
N TRP A 5 -1.43 -31.50 -41.17
CA TRP A 5 -0.57 -30.33 -41.48
C TRP A 5 -0.57 -29.48 -40.19
N GLU A 6 0.37 -29.65 -39.26
CA GLU A 6 1.72 -29.08 -39.18
C GLU A 6 1.82 -27.55 -38.96
N TYR A 7 2.42 -27.26 -37.80
CA TYR A 7 3.18 -26.09 -37.36
C TYR A 7 3.85 -25.27 -38.47
N SER A 8 3.76 -23.93 -38.39
CA SER A 8 4.90 -22.98 -38.33
C SER A 8 4.52 -21.59 -38.81
N ALA A 9 4.69 -20.57 -37.95
CA ALA A 9 5.47 -19.36 -38.23
C ALA A 9 5.31 -18.34 -37.09
N ARG A 10 6.39 -18.09 -36.33
CA ARG A 10 6.52 -16.91 -35.46
C ARG A 10 6.67 -15.64 -36.31
N PRO A 11 6.05 -14.51 -35.97
CA PRO A 11 6.42 -13.22 -36.55
C PRO A 11 7.71 -12.66 -35.90
N PRO A 12 8.39 -11.71 -36.57
CA PRO A 12 9.82 -11.46 -36.39
C PRO A 12 10.15 -10.61 -35.16
N LEU A 13 11.38 -10.79 -34.67
CA LEU A 13 12.05 -9.88 -33.75
C LEU A 13 12.46 -8.59 -34.48
N ARG A 14 12.21 -7.46 -33.80
CA ARG A 14 12.63 -6.07 -34.07
C ARG A 14 11.74 -5.26 -35.03
N SER A 15 10.77 -4.56 -34.43
CA SER A 15 10.52 -3.16 -34.75
C SER A 15 10.63 -2.34 -33.46
N SER A 16 11.45 -1.30 -33.51
CA SER A 16 11.67 -0.32 -32.46
C SER A 16 10.53 0.71 -32.47
N THR A 17 9.41 0.32 -31.86
CA THR A 17 8.36 1.22 -31.41
C THR A 17 8.08 0.86 -29.96
N PRO A 18 8.15 1.79 -28.99
CA PRO A 18 7.68 1.51 -27.65
C PRO A 18 6.21 1.09 -27.75
N THR A 19 5.94 -0.18 -27.48
CA THR A 19 4.57 -0.70 -27.37
C THR A 19 3.79 0.16 -26.39
N LEU A 20 2.59 0.59 -26.80
CA LEU A 20 1.70 1.55 -26.13
C LEU A 20 1.37 1.26 -24.65
N TRP A 21 1.75 0.10 -24.10
CA TRP A 21 1.67 -0.16 -22.66
C TRP A 21 2.74 0.59 -21.84
N ARG A 22 3.82 1.07 -22.47
CA ARG A 22 4.89 1.84 -21.80
C ARG A 22 4.54 3.31 -21.49
N LEU A 23 3.35 3.78 -21.86
CA LEU A 23 2.93 5.18 -21.68
C LEU A 23 1.73 5.34 -20.75
N ARG A 24 1.31 4.28 -20.05
CA ARG A 24 0.30 4.39 -18.99
C ARG A 24 1.07 4.48 -17.68
N ALA A 25 0.94 5.59 -16.96
CA ALA A 25 1.34 5.62 -15.55
C ALA A 25 0.71 4.38 -14.89
N LEU A 26 1.55 3.53 -14.32
CA LEU A 26 1.09 2.33 -13.66
C LEU A 26 0.63 2.75 -12.26
N ARG A 27 -0.58 2.36 -11.87
CA ARG A 27 -1.08 2.70 -10.53
C ARG A 27 -0.36 1.86 -9.47
N THR A 28 0.04 2.50 -8.38
CA THR A 28 0.73 1.85 -7.26
C THR A 28 -0.07 2.11 -5.99
N TYR A 29 -0.45 1.05 -5.29
CA TYR A 29 -1.05 1.12 -3.96
C TYR A 29 0.03 1.42 -2.93
N ILE A 30 -0.19 2.41 -2.06
CA ILE A 30 0.74 2.83 -1.01
C ILE A 30 0.31 2.19 0.30
N ASP A 31 1.16 1.30 0.82
CA ASP A 31 0.97 0.69 2.13
C ASP A 31 1.28 1.70 3.27
N ALA A 32 0.72 1.45 4.45
CA ALA A 32 0.87 2.28 5.64
C ALA A 32 2.33 2.46 6.06
N ASN A 33 3.16 1.43 5.86
CA ASN A 33 4.58 1.50 6.20
C ASN A 33 5.37 2.50 5.33
N VAL A 34 4.95 2.78 4.10
CA VAL A 34 5.60 3.77 3.22
C VAL A 34 5.34 5.16 3.76
N ILE A 35 4.08 5.45 4.10
CA ILE A 35 3.66 6.71 4.75
C ILE A 35 4.46 6.92 6.04
N TYR A 36 4.54 5.89 6.89
CA TYR A 36 5.30 5.96 8.14
C TYR A 36 6.78 6.30 7.92
N ASN A 37 7.44 5.61 6.98
CA ASN A 37 8.86 5.81 6.71
C ASN A 37 9.16 7.14 6.01
N PHE A 38 8.17 7.76 5.36
CA PHE A 38 8.28 9.13 4.87
C PHE A 38 8.18 10.14 6.01
N LEU A 39 7.18 9.99 6.89
CA LEU A 39 6.90 10.94 7.99
C LEU A 39 7.98 10.94 9.07
N PHE A 40 8.61 9.80 9.33
CA PHE A 40 9.61 9.65 10.39
C PHE A 40 10.95 9.19 9.83
N THR A 41 12.04 9.70 10.41
CA THR A 41 13.39 9.29 10.01
C THR A 41 13.65 7.83 10.38
N THR A 42 13.89 7.01 9.37
CA THR A 42 14.27 5.60 9.46
C THR A 42 15.33 5.29 8.39
N PRO A 43 15.93 4.08 8.40
CA PRO A 43 16.78 3.63 7.30
C PRO A 43 16.08 3.57 5.93
N LEU A 44 14.73 3.59 5.88
CA LEU A 44 13.93 3.47 4.65
C LEU A 44 13.37 4.80 4.15
N THR A 45 13.63 5.92 4.84
CA THR A 45 13.10 7.24 4.47
C THR A 45 13.47 7.67 3.05
N ALA A 46 14.68 7.36 2.58
CA ALA A 46 15.09 7.69 1.22
C ALA A 46 14.21 6.97 0.17
N ARG A 47 13.97 5.67 0.37
CA ARG A 47 13.12 4.86 -0.52
C ARG A 47 11.67 5.30 -0.47
N ALA A 48 11.14 5.59 0.73
CA ALA A 48 9.78 6.10 0.87
C ALA A 48 9.60 7.43 0.11
N ARG A 49 10.61 8.30 0.14
CA ARG A 49 10.60 9.54 -0.67
C ARG A 49 10.62 9.24 -2.16
N GLU A 50 11.50 8.35 -2.62
CA GLU A 50 11.57 7.96 -4.03
C GLU A 50 10.23 7.42 -4.56
N ILE A 51 9.55 6.58 -3.78
CA ILE A 51 8.23 6.04 -4.10
C ILE A 51 7.19 7.17 -4.21
N LEU A 52 7.09 8.03 -3.19
CA LEU A 52 6.07 9.09 -3.15
C LEU A 52 6.32 10.24 -4.13
N THR A 53 7.53 10.35 -4.69
CA THR A 53 7.86 11.33 -5.74
C THR A 53 8.04 10.69 -7.12
N SER A 54 7.61 9.43 -7.29
CA SER A 54 7.67 8.75 -8.58
C SER A 54 6.63 9.32 -9.56
N GLU A 55 6.79 9.01 -10.85
CA GLU A 55 5.83 9.38 -11.90
C GLU A 55 4.59 8.45 -11.93
N ASP A 56 4.45 7.59 -10.92
CA ASP A 56 3.35 6.64 -10.81
C ASP A 56 2.05 7.33 -10.38
N GLU A 57 0.90 6.80 -10.81
CA GLU A 57 -0.38 7.17 -10.19
C GLU A 57 -0.44 6.50 -8.81
N LEU A 58 -0.42 7.29 -7.74
CA LEU A 58 -0.43 6.74 -6.39
C LEU A 58 -1.86 6.55 -5.90
N SER A 59 -2.08 5.48 -5.15
CA SER A 59 -3.37 5.20 -4.54
C SER A 59 -3.22 4.66 -3.11
N ILE A 60 -4.21 4.87 -2.26
CA ILE A 60 -4.29 4.33 -0.91
C ILE A 60 -5.76 4.03 -0.60
N SER A 61 -6.04 3.36 0.52
CA SER A 61 -7.40 3.16 0.99
C SER A 61 -7.55 3.40 2.51
N PRO A 62 -8.78 3.54 3.04
CA PRO A 62 -9.02 3.86 4.43
C PRO A 62 -8.34 2.91 5.43
N ILE A 63 -8.19 1.61 5.11
CA ILE A 63 -7.48 0.68 5.99
C ILE A 63 -6.02 1.09 6.19
N SER A 64 -5.28 1.38 5.12
CA SER A 64 -3.88 1.80 5.18
C SER A 64 -3.71 3.20 5.78
N ILE A 65 -4.66 4.11 5.55
CA ILE A 65 -4.68 5.42 6.23
C ILE A 65 -4.81 5.24 7.74
N ASN A 66 -5.77 4.42 8.19
CA ASN A 66 -6.00 4.17 9.61
C ASN A 66 -4.79 3.51 10.28
N GLU A 67 -4.16 2.57 9.59
CA GLU A 67 -2.94 1.92 10.06
C GLU A 67 -1.78 2.91 10.16
N ALA A 68 -1.57 3.74 9.13
CA ALA A 68 -0.56 4.80 9.12
C ALA A 68 -0.76 5.80 10.27
N VAL A 69 -2.00 6.23 10.51
CA VAL A 69 -2.35 7.12 11.64
C VAL A 69 -2.06 6.43 12.97
N TYR A 70 -2.43 5.17 13.11
CA TYR A 70 -2.21 4.41 14.34
C TYR A 70 -0.71 4.29 14.66
N VAL A 71 0.12 3.88 13.69
CA VAL A 71 1.56 3.73 13.92
C VAL A 71 2.24 5.09 14.14
N SER A 72 1.78 6.14 13.46
CA SER A 72 2.26 7.51 13.66
C SER A 72 1.93 8.03 15.06
N PHE A 73 0.70 7.84 15.52
CA PHE A 73 0.29 8.18 16.88
C PHE A 73 1.11 7.44 17.93
N ARG A 74 1.34 6.13 17.74
CA ARG A 74 2.20 5.33 18.64
C ARG A 74 3.63 5.84 18.70
N LYS A 75 4.19 6.25 17.55
CA LYS A 75 5.53 6.82 17.46
C LYS A 75 5.60 8.16 18.19
N LEU A 76 4.63 9.05 17.95
CA LEU A 76 4.56 10.34 18.64
C LEU A 76 4.37 10.19 20.16
N ALA A 77 3.51 9.27 20.61
CA ALA A 77 3.28 9.01 22.04
C ALA A 77 4.54 8.49 22.73
N ARG A 78 5.30 7.63 22.05
CA ARG A 78 6.61 7.15 22.52
C ARG A 78 7.61 8.29 22.61
N ASP A 79 7.77 9.07 21.55
CA ASP A 79 8.82 10.08 21.47
C ASP A 79 8.57 11.27 22.40
N LYS A 80 7.32 11.71 22.53
CA LYS A 80 6.95 12.90 23.33
C LYS A 80 6.64 12.58 24.80
N HIS A 81 6.17 11.36 25.10
CA HIS A 81 5.66 11.00 26.43
C HIS A 81 6.25 9.71 27.00
N GLY A 82 7.14 9.02 26.27
CA GLY A 82 7.72 7.74 26.72
C GLY A 82 6.73 6.56 26.72
N ILE A 83 5.54 6.73 26.14
CA ILE A 83 4.45 5.75 26.21
C ILE A 83 4.60 4.74 25.07
N SER A 84 4.88 3.48 25.41
CA SER A 84 5.22 2.46 24.42
C SER A 84 4.33 1.21 24.44
N ASN A 85 3.66 0.88 25.55
CA ASN A 85 2.79 -0.28 25.62
C ASN A 85 1.33 0.08 25.24
N ILE A 86 0.59 -0.91 24.74
CA ILE A 86 -0.75 -0.67 24.19
C ILE A 86 -1.80 -0.25 25.22
N TYR A 87 -1.65 -0.70 26.48
CA TYR A 87 -2.57 -0.36 27.54
C TYR A 87 -2.48 1.12 27.89
N ASP A 88 -1.25 1.61 28.10
CA ASP A 88 -1.01 3.02 28.43
C ASP A 88 -1.35 3.94 27.27
N VAL A 89 -1.13 3.52 26.02
CA VAL A 89 -1.57 4.27 24.85
C VAL A 89 -3.09 4.48 24.87
N LYS A 90 -3.87 3.43 25.16
CA LYS A 90 -5.33 3.54 25.26
C LYS A 90 -5.77 4.44 26.41
N LYS A 91 -5.05 4.42 27.53
CA LYS A 91 -5.32 5.32 28.68
C LYS A 91 -4.98 6.76 28.32
N PHE A 92 -3.84 6.99 27.68
CA PHE A 92 -3.37 8.30 27.25
C PHE A 92 -4.31 8.95 26.24
N LEU A 93 -4.83 8.18 25.28
CA LEU A 93 -5.78 8.66 24.28
C LEU A 93 -7.06 9.29 24.91
N LYS A 94 -7.45 8.88 26.12
CA LYS A 94 -8.60 9.44 26.85
C LYS A 94 -8.32 10.79 27.52
N THR A 95 -7.08 11.27 27.46
CA THR A 95 -6.68 12.60 27.96
C THR A 95 -6.80 13.64 26.85
N LYS A 96 -6.87 14.93 27.21
CA LYS A 96 -6.85 16.02 26.23
C LYS A 96 -5.58 16.01 25.38
N GLU A 97 -4.44 15.75 26.01
CA GLU A 97 -3.14 15.67 25.33
C GLU A 97 -3.09 14.50 24.34
N GLY A 98 -3.59 13.33 24.72
CA GLY A 98 -3.69 12.18 23.82
C GLY A 98 -4.65 12.39 22.66
N SER A 99 -5.79 13.05 22.91
CA SER A 99 -6.73 13.46 21.86
C SER A 99 -6.09 14.41 20.85
N ASN A 100 -5.40 15.45 21.32
CA ASN A 100 -4.67 16.38 20.45
C ASN A 100 -3.55 15.66 19.67
N LEU A 101 -2.92 14.64 20.26
CA LEU A 101 -1.85 13.91 19.60
C LEU A 101 -2.37 12.97 18.50
N ILE A 102 -3.53 12.33 18.68
CA ILE A 102 -4.16 11.55 17.59
C ILE A 102 -4.63 12.48 16.47
N GLU A 103 -5.17 13.66 16.78
CA GLU A 103 -5.50 14.68 15.77
C GLU A 103 -4.25 15.12 14.99
N THR A 104 -3.12 15.30 15.67
CA THR A 104 -1.83 15.58 15.02
C THR A 104 -1.42 14.44 14.08
N ALA A 105 -1.60 13.18 14.48
CA ALA A 105 -1.27 12.04 13.64
C ALA A 105 -2.17 11.96 12.41
N PHE A 106 -3.47 12.23 12.54
CA PHE A 106 -4.40 12.34 11.42
C PHE A 106 -3.97 13.45 10.46
N PHE A 107 -3.68 14.64 10.99
CA PHE A 107 -3.22 15.78 10.19
C PHE A 107 -1.99 15.39 9.38
N MET A 108 -0.93 14.87 10.01
CA MET A 108 0.30 14.48 9.32
C MET A 108 0.08 13.47 8.18
N VAL A 109 -0.78 12.47 8.38
CA VAL A 109 -1.03 11.43 7.37
C VAL A 109 -1.88 11.96 6.23
N LEU A 110 -2.99 12.65 6.54
CA LEU A 110 -3.91 13.15 5.53
C LEU A 110 -3.30 14.28 4.70
N ASP A 111 -2.55 15.18 5.32
CA ASP A 111 -1.82 16.27 4.66
C ASP A 111 -0.78 15.69 3.69
N LEU A 112 -0.05 14.64 4.07
CA LEU A 112 0.87 13.94 3.16
C LEU A 112 0.13 13.25 1.99
N VAL A 113 -0.99 12.59 2.25
CA VAL A 113 -1.80 11.95 1.19
C VAL A 113 -2.27 12.98 0.17
N GLU A 114 -2.71 14.15 0.63
CA GLU A 114 -3.13 15.27 -0.22
C GLU A 114 -1.94 15.89 -0.97
N ASP A 115 -0.87 16.26 -0.27
CA ASP A 115 0.32 16.91 -0.85
C ASP A 115 1.03 16.03 -1.90
N ALA A 116 1.06 14.71 -1.68
CA ALA A 116 1.64 13.76 -2.62
C ALA A 116 0.69 13.36 -3.76
N GLY A 117 -0.55 13.90 -3.79
CA GLY A 117 -1.52 13.61 -4.85
C GLY A 117 -1.97 12.16 -4.90
N ILE A 118 -2.09 11.51 -3.74
CA ILE A 118 -2.46 10.09 -3.63
C ILE A 118 -3.99 9.95 -3.68
N ASP A 119 -4.49 9.18 -4.65
CA ASP A 119 -5.93 8.92 -4.77
C ASP A 119 -6.42 7.94 -3.69
N VAL A 120 -7.55 8.25 -3.05
CA VAL A 120 -8.15 7.37 -2.03
C VAL A 120 -9.26 6.51 -2.63
N PHE A 121 -9.09 5.19 -2.60
CA PHE A 121 -10.09 4.20 -3.03
C PHE A 121 -10.82 3.57 -1.85
N PRO A 122 -12.11 3.23 -1.98
CA PRO A 122 -12.82 2.49 -0.95
C PRO A 122 -12.27 1.07 -0.81
N ASP A 123 -12.19 0.57 0.43
CA ASP A 123 -11.79 -0.81 0.71
C ASP A 123 -12.78 -1.82 0.12
N GLU A 124 -12.30 -3.03 -0.23
CA GLU A 124 -13.17 -4.19 -0.34
C GLU A 124 -13.80 -4.47 1.05
N SER A 125 -15.13 -4.56 1.10
CA SER A 125 -15.89 -4.65 2.35
C SER A 125 -16.62 -5.97 2.54
N ARG A 126 -16.64 -6.83 1.51
CA ARG A 126 -17.26 -8.15 1.57
C ARG A 126 -16.36 -9.12 2.32
N ALA A 127 -16.81 -9.51 3.51
CA ALA A 127 -16.08 -10.41 4.40
C ALA A 127 -15.74 -11.76 3.74
N GLU A 128 -16.61 -12.27 2.86
CA GLU A 128 -16.39 -13.54 2.15
C GLU A 128 -15.17 -13.46 1.23
N ILE A 129 -14.98 -12.34 0.52
CA ILE A 129 -13.84 -12.13 -0.38
C ILE A 129 -12.56 -11.93 0.41
N ILE A 130 -12.61 -11.11 1.46
CA ILE A 130 -11.45 -10.90 2.34
C ILE A 130 -11.01 -12.25 2.92
N LYS A 131 -11.95 -13.10 3.36
CA LYS A 131 -11.67 -14.46 3.85
C LYS A 131 -11.01 -15.33 2.78
N GLU A 132 -11.51 -15.29 1.54
CA GLU A 132 -10.95 -16.05 0.42
C GLU A 132 -9.52 -15.61 0.10
N VAL A 133 -9.27 -14.31 -0.03
CA VAL A 133 -7.95 -13.73 -0.27
C VAL A 133 -6.99 -14.06 0.88
N ALA A 134 -7.43 -13.89 2.13
CA ALA A 134 -6.64 -14.22 3.32
C ALA A 134 -6.24 -15.71 3.33
N SER A 135 -7.17 -16.59 3.00
CA SER A 135 -6.92 -18.04 2.99
C SER A 135 -6.01 -18.47 1.83
N LEU A 136 -6.21 -17.87 0.64
CA LEU A 136 -5.47 -18.20 -0.57
C LEU A 136 -4.00 -17.76 -0.47
N TYR A 137 -3.76 -16.54 -0.01
CA TYR A 137 -2.42 -15.95 0.06
C TYR A 137 -1.79 -16.01 1.45
N ARG A 138 -2.49 -16.56 2.45
CA ARG A 138 -2.03 -16.71 3.85
C ARG A 138 -1.70 -15.36 4.51
N LEU A 139 -2.55 -14.37 4.24
CA LEU A 139 -2.41 -13.00 4.74
C LEU A 139 -3.23 -12.78 6.02
N LEU A 140 -2.81 -11.82 6.84
CA LEU A 140 -3.65 -11.33 7.93
C LEU A 140 -4.86 -10.57 7.35
N PRO A 141 -5.95 -10.38 8.12
CA PRO A 141 -7.17 -9.75 7.61
C PRO A 141 -6.95 -8.34 7.02
N SER A 142 -6.04 -7.54 7.58
CA SER A 142 -5.66 -6.23 7.04
C SER A 142 -5.05 -6.36 5.65
N ASP A 143 -4.00 -7.16 5.53
CA ASP A 143 -3.23 -7.29 4.29
C ASP A 143 -4.07 -7.98 3.20
N ALA A 144 -4.94 -8.91 3.60
CA ALA A 144 -5.92 -9.51 2.69
C ALA A 144 -6.94 -8.48 2.19
N THR A 145 -7.36 -7.54 3.04
CA THR A 145 -8.26 -6.43 2.64
C THR A 145 -7.54 -5.49 1.68
N ILE A 146 -6.26 -5.17 1.92
CA ILE A 146 -5.43 -4.37 1.03
C ILE A 146 -5.31 -5.06 -0.34
N LEU A 147 -4.95 -6.34 -0.37
CA LEU A 147 -4.82 -7.10 -1.62
C LEU A 147 -6.16 -7.21 -2.35
N ALA A 148 -7.25 -7.51 -1.64
CA ALA A 148 -8.58 -7.55 -2.22
C ALA A 148 -9.00 -6.20 -2.81
N THR A 149 -8.67 -5.10 -2.14
CA THR A 149 -8.88 -3.73 -2.62
C THR A 149 -8.08 -3.48 -3.91
N CYS A 150 -6.82 -3.89 -3.95
CA CYS A 150 -5.99 -3.77 -5.16
C CYS A 150 -6.61 -4.53 -6.34
N ILE A 151 -7.05 -5.77 -6.11
CA ILE A 151 -7.73 -6.60 -7.13
C ILE A 151 -9.03 -5.94 -7.61
N LEU A 152 -9.87 -5.46 -6.68
CA LEU A 152 -11.16 -4.82 -6.96
C LEU A 152 -11.01 -3.61 -7.90
N HIS A 153 -9.98 -2.79 -7.66
CA HIS A 153 -9.74 -1.56 -8.42
C HIS A 153 -8.75 -1.72 -9.58
N GLY A 154 -8.26 -2.95 -9.82
CA GLY A 154 -7.30 -3.23 -10.89
C GLY A 154 -5.94 -2.54 -10.69
N ILE A 155 -5.50 -2.38 -9.44
CA ILE A 155 -4.22 -1.78 -9.08
C ILE A 155 -3.13 -2.86 -9.18
N PRO A 156 -2.17 -2.74 -10.12
CA PRO A 156 -1.23 -3.83 -10.42
C PRO A 156 -0.03 -3.91 -9.48
N ARG A 157 0.24 -2.85 -8.70
CA ARG A 157 1.44 -2.74 -7.86
C ARG A 157 1.11 -2.32 -6.45
N ILE A 158 1.92 -2.77 -5.50
CA ILE A 158 1.91 -2.33 -4.12
C ILE A 158 3.31 -1.87 -3.71
N ALA A 159 3.42 -0.65 -3.21
CA ALA A 159 4.60 -0.15 -2.54
C ALA A 159 4.51 -0.49 -1.06
N THR A 160 5.38 -1.37 -0.60
CA THR A 160 5.46 -1.82 0.79
C THR A 160 6.86 -2.31 1.10
N PHE A 161 7.31 -2.06 2.33
CA PHE A 161 8.59 -2.60 2.81
C PHE A 161 8.45 -3.98 3.47
N ASP A 162 7.22 -4.42 3.75
CA ASP A 162 6.92 -5.70 4.36
C ASP A 162 7.02 -6.84 3.33
N SER A 163 7.31 -8.04 3.82
CA SER A 163 7.48 -9.24 2.99
C SER A 163 6.18 -9.97 2.70
N ASP A 164 5.07 -9.58 3.31
CA ASP A 164 3.81 -10.35 3.30
C ASP A 164 3.21 -10.47 1.89
N PHE A 165 3.49 -9.51 1.01
CA PHE A 165 3.03 -9.51 -0.39
C PHE A 165 4.03 -10.15 -1.37
N GLU A 166 5.21 -10.57 -0.90
CA GLU A 166 6.22 -11.17 -1.78
C GLU A 166 5.76 -12.55 -2.30
N GLY A 167 5.91 -12.75 -3.61
CA GLY A 167 5.56 -14.02 -4.25
C GLY A 167 4.07 -14.22 -4.53
N ILE A 168 3.24 -13.19 -4.32
CA ILE A 168 1.85 -13.15 -4.78
C ILE A 168 1.85 -12.82 -6.28
N ASP A 169 1.22 -13.67 -7.09
CA ASP A 169 1.26 -13.61 -8.55
C ASP A 169 0.39 -12.52 -9.17
N VAL A 170 -0.61 -12.04 -8.44
CA VAL A 170 -1.57 -11.03 -8.90
C VAL A 170 -1.15 -9.59 -8.62
N ILE A 171 -0.02 -9.35 -7.93
CA ILE A 171 0.45 -8.01 -7.58
C ILE A 171 1.97 -7.92 -7.63
N GLU A 172 2.51 -6.84 -8.17
CA GLU A 172 3.94 -6.56 -8.17
C GLU A 172 4.32 -5.69 -6.95
N VAL A 173 5.37 -6.10 -6.22
CA VAL A 173 5.88 -5.38 -5.05
C VAL A 173 6.95 -4.37 -5.45
N VAL A 174 6.79 -3.11 -5.03
CA VAL A 174 7.74 -2.00 -5.21
C VAL A 174 8.37 -1.65 -3.86
N LYS A 175 9.70 -1.47 -3.82
CA LYS A 175 10.48 -1.14 -2.62
C LYS A 175 11.48 -0.02 -2.86
#